data_AF-A0A8H4JB83-F1
#
_entry.id   AF-A0A8H4JB83-F1
#
_cell.length_a   1.000
_cell.length_b   1.000
_cell.length_c   1.000
_cell.angle_alpha   90.00
_cell.angle_beta   90.00
_cell.angle_gamma   90.00
#
_symmetry.space_group_name_H-M   'P 1'
#
loop_
_entity.id
_entity.type
_entity.pdbx_description
1 polymer ?
#
loop_
_entity_poly.entity_id
_entity_poly.type
_entity_poly.pdbx_seq_one_letter_code
_entity_poly.pdbx_strand_id
1 'polypeptide(L)'
;MSPTGEFFSLLDYGGRALRRSEGPVYHFYWSEDGQTLLWDVQDHLTMTQFRSLAHEVLRQASAHCKRLMYDWDPGDVDLANVRDRLSNTTNGYSFVSDPANGLEDAYLELFMRACVFPVDGLLRKQGRDQISWDGRAARAYLSAHDDLLRCVIVLIQVDWGQACRISELLTLECCNTASRLRGICNYGARLCAVTRSHKARLNTNNEFQVARFFSPAVSKLMYRYLVYIRPTALAVLRKCFQYNPSAVLLFTHLQSYAV
;
A
#
# COMPACT_ATOMS: atom_id res chain seq x y z
N MET A 1 -16.39 -9.45 -53.19
CA MET A 1 -15.41 -10.42 -52.65
C MET A 1 -16.17 -11.60 -52.10
N SER A 2 -15.71 -12.83 -52.29
CA SER A 2 -16.41 -13.99 -51.69
C SER A 2 -16.14 -14.01 -50.18
N PRO A 3 -17.14 -14.33 -49.33
CA PRO A 3 -16.95 -14.41 -47.89
C PRO A 3 -15.79 -15.31 -47.49
N THR A 4 -15.59 -16.40 -48.24
CA THR A 4 -14.50 -17.36 -48.01
C THR A 4 -13.11 -16.75 -48.23
N GLY A 5 -12.96 -15.87 -49.22
CA GLY A 5 -11.68 -15.19 -49.49
C GLY A 5 -11.29 -14.22 -48.38
N GLU A 6 -12.26 -13.59 -47.74
CA GLU A 6 -12.05 -12.73 -46.58
C GLU A 6 -11.64 -13.53 -45.34
N PHE A 7 -12.28 -14.69 -45.10
CA PHE A 7 -11.87 -15.61 -44.05
C PHE A 7 -10.42 -16.09 -44.21
N PHE A 8 -10.00 -16.46 -45.42
CA PHE A 8 -8.61 -16.86 -45.67
C PHE A 8 -7.63 -15.70 -45.49
N SER A 9 -8.00 -14.49 -45.91
CA SER A 9 -7.19 -13.28 -45.69
C SER A 9 -6.98 -12.97 -44.20
N LEU A 10 -8.05 -13.09 -43.38
CA LEU A 10 -7.99 -12.90 -41.93
C LEU A 10 -7.17 -13.99 -41.23
N LEU A 11 -7.29 -15.25 -41.68
CA LEU A 11 -6.49 -16.37 -41.17
C LEU A 11 -4.99 -16.18 -41.47
N ASP A 12 -4.67 -15.67 -42.66
CA ASP A 12 -3.31 -15.34 -43.05
C ASP A 12 -2.75 -14.15 -42.27
N TYR A 13 -3.55 -13.11 -42.07
CA TYR A 13 -3.16 -11.97 -41.24
C TYR A 13 -2.94 -12.41 -39.78
N GLY A 14 -3.86 -13.17 -39.20
CA GLY A 14 -3.77 -13.71 -37.84
C GLY A 14 -2.60 -14.69 -37.64
N GLY A 15 -2.39 -15.60 -38.58
CA GLY A 15 -1.36 -16.63 -38.46
C GLY A 15 0.05 -16.17 -38.85
N ARG A 16 0.17 -15.22 -39.80
CA ARG A 16 1.48 -14.79 -40.33
C ARG A 16 1.86 -13.37 -39.91
N ALA A 17 0.95 -12.40 -39.94
CA ALA A 17 1.29 -11.03 -39.56
C ALA A 17 1.35 -10.87 -38.03
N LEU A 18 0.35 -11.41 -37.32
CA LEU A 18 0.30 -11.38 -35.86
C LEU A 18 1.42 -12.21 -35.21
N ARG A 19 1.66 -13.44 -35.68
CA ARG A 19 2.79 -14.29 -35.22
C ARG A 19 4.18 -13.66 -35.47
N ARG A 20 4.33 -12.87 -36.53
CA ARG A 20 5.59 -12.12 -36.79
C ARG A 20 5.70 -10.84 -35.95
N SER A 21 4.59 -10.34 -35.42
CA SER A 21 4.52 -9.21 -34.48
C SER A 21 4.55 -9.65 -33.01
N GLU A 22 4.32 -10.93 -32.73
CA GLU A 22 4.57 -11.51 -31.41
C GLU A 22 6.07 -11.37 -31.14
N GLY A 23 6.39 -10.68 -30.03
CA GLY A 23 7.75 -10.49 -29.57
C GLY A 23 8.45 -11.81 -29.25
N PRO A 24 9.64 -11.77 -28.62
CA PRO A 24 10.35 -12.99 -28.22
C PRO A 24 9.43 -13.93 -27.44
N VAL A 25 9.44 -15.22 -27.81
CA VAL A 25 8.65 -16.25 -27.14
C VAL A 25 9.25 -16.45 -25.76
N TYR A 26 8.57 -15.95 -24.72
CA TYR A 26 8.96 -16.21 -23.33
C TYR A 26 8.71 -17.70 -23.03
N HIS A 27 9.77 -18.46 -22.80
CA HIS A 27 9.67 -19.87 -22.48
C HIS A 27 9.79 -20.08 -20.98
N PHE A 28 8.76 -20.66 -20.38
CA PHE A 28 8.76 -21.09 -18.99
C PHE A 28 8.79 -22.61 -18.93
N TYR A 29 9.70 -23.16 -18.13
CA TYR A 29 9.86 -24.60 -17.93
C TYR A 29 9.65 -24.94 -16.47
N TRP A 30 8.90 -26.01 -16.20
CA TRP A 30 8.82 -26.60 -14.87
C TRP A 30 9.82 -27.76 -14.77
N SER A 31 10.50 -27.87 -13.64
CA SER A 31 11.22 -29.10 -13.30
C SER A 31 10.24 -30.28 -13.21
N GLU A 32 10.73 -31.49 -13.45
CA GLU A 32 9.88 -32.71 -13.46
C GLU A 32 9.15 -32.94 -12.12
N ASP A 33 9.74 -32.48 -11.01
CA ASP A 33 9.15 -32.54 -9.66
C ASP A 33 8.14 -31.41 -9.36
N GLY A 34 7.94 -30.49 -10.32
CA GLY A 34 7.08 -29.32 -10.19
C GLY A 34 7.52 -28.33 -9.10
N GLN A 35 8.77 -28.39 -8.62
CA GLN A 35 9.27 -27.51 -7.56
C GLN A 35 9.98 -26.25 -8.08
N THR A 36 10.36 -26.19 -9.35
CA THR A 36 11.15 -25.07 -9.89
C THR A 36 10.59 -24.60 -11.23
N LEU A 37 10.32 -23.31 -11.35
CA LEU A 37 9.97 -22.61 -12.59
C LEU A 37 11.24 -21.92 -13.13
N LEU A 38 11.62 -22.18 -14.39
CA LEU A 38 12.76 -21.55 -15.06
C LEU A 38 12.27 -20.74 -16.27
N TRP A 39 12.83 -19.56 -16.51
CA TRP A 39 12.47 -18.73 -17.67
C TRP A 39 13.65 -18.03 -18.37
N ASP A 40 14.86 -18.29 -17.89
CA ASP A 40 16.11 -18.00 -18.59
C ASP A 40 17.16 -19.04 -18.16
N VAL A 41 18.35 -19.02 -18.74
CA VAL A 41 19.45 -19.95 -18.43
C VAL A 41 19.86 -19.87 -16.95
N GLN A 42 19.67 -18.71 -16.30
CA GLN A 42 20.06 -18.48 -14.91
C GLN A 42 18.88 -18.16 -13.98
N ASP A 43 17.76 -17.67 -14.52
CA ASP A 43 16.63 -17.24 -13.72
C ASP A 43 15.67 -18.38 -13.42
N HIS A 44 15.43 -18.59 -12.12
CA HIS A 44 14.54 -19.62 -11.62
C HIS A 44 13.83 -19.17 -10.34
N LEU A 45 12.65 -19.76 -10.10
CA LEU A 45 11.86 -19.59 -8.89
C LEU A 45 11.48 -20.96 -8.36
N THR A 46 11.92 -21.26 -7.15
CA THR A 46 11.51 -22.48 -6.44
C THR A 46 10.18 -22.27 -5.72
N MET A 47 9.43 -23.34 -5.53
CA MET A 47 8.20 -23.32 -4.73
C MET A 47 8.48 -23.00 -3.26
N THR A 48 9.68 -23.28 -2.76
CA THR A 48 10.12 -22.84 -1.42
C THR A 48 10.24 -21.32 -1.36
N GLN A 49 10.90 -20.69 -2.34
CA GLN A 49 10.97 -19.24 -2.45
C GLN A 49 9.57 -18.63 -2.59
N PHE A 50 8.73 -19.18 -3.47
CA PHE A 50 7.35 -18.73 -3.66
C PHE A 50 6.53 -18.80 -2.36
N ARG A 51 6.58 -19.93 -1.63
CA ARG A 51 5.87 -20.10 -0.34
C ARG A 51 6.42 -19.19 0.76
N SER A 52 7.72 -18.85 0.70
CA SER A 52 8.34 -17.90 1.63
C SER A 52 7.99 -16.44 1.35
N LEU A 53 7.47 -16.10 0.16
CA LEU A 53 7.25 -14.73 -0.28
C LEU A 53 6.41 -13.92 0.72
N ALA A 54 5.27 -14.47 1.17
CA ALA A 54 4.41 -13.76 2.12
C ALA A 54 5.12 -13.46 3.45
N HIS A 55 5.90 -14.42 3.96
CA HIS A 55 6.67 -14.27 5.18
C HIS A 55 7.80 -13.23 5.01
N GLU A 56 8.50 -13.28 3.89
CA GLU A 56 9.61 -12.36 3.61
C GLU A 56 9.11 -10.92 3.39
N VAL A 57 8.00 -10.75 2.66
CA VAL A 57 7.39 -9.43 2.48
C VAL A 57 6.87 -8.88 3.81
N LEU A 58 6.25 -9.72 4.66
CA LEU A 58 5.83 -9.32 6.01
C LEU A 58 7.05 -8.92 6.87
N ARG A 59 8.15 -9.67 6.79
CA ARG A 59 9.40 -9.38 7.51
C ARG A 59 9.97 -8.03 7.07
N GLN A 60 10.04 -7.77 5.76
CA GLN A 60 10.52 -6.50 5.21
C GLN A 60 9.61 -5.33 5.60
N ALA A 61 8.29 -5.47 5.41
CA ALA A 61 7.33 -4.45 5.81
C ALA A 61 7.40 -4.15 7.31
N SER A 62 7.57 -5.17 8.14
CA SER A 62 7.73 -5.02 9.59
C SER A 62 9.03 -4.29 9.95
N ALA A 63 10.14 -4.58 9.26
CA ALA A 63 11.40 -3.87 9.45
C ALA A 63 11.29 -2.39 9.04
N HIS A 64 10.66 -2.09 7.90
CA HIS A 64 10.39 -0.71 7.48
C HIS A 64 9.48 0.01 8.47
N CYS A 65 8.41 -0.64 8.93
CA CYS A 65 7.51 -0.11 9.95
C CYS A 65 8.27 0.21 11.25
N LYS A 66 9.08 -0.72 11.75
CA LYS A 66 9.89 -0.53 12.96
C LYS A 66 10.86 0.64 12.83
N ARG A 67 11.52 0.77 11.68
CA ARG A 67 12.41 1.90 11.38
C ARG A 67 11.67 3.24 11.36
N LEU A 68 10.52 3.31 10.69
CA LEU A 68 9.70 4.52 10.62
C LEU A 68 9.10 4.89 11.98
N MET A 69 8.92 3.92 12.87
CA MET A 69 8.53 4.12 14.25
C MET A 69 9.71 4.48 15.18
N TYR A 70 10.95 4.56 14.68
CA TYR A 70 12.16 4.76 15.50
C TYR A 70 12.30 3.73 16.64
N ASP A 71 11.99 2.46 16.34
CA ASP A 71 11.93 1.35 17.30
C ASP A 71 10.94 1.56 18.46
N TRP A 72 10.10 2.61 18.40
CA TRP A 72 9.04 2.82 19.36
C TRP A 72 7.91 1.81 19.17
N ASP A 73 7.50 1.20 20.27
CA ASP A 73 6.29 0.40 20.33
C ASP A 73 5.29 1.07 21.28
N PRO A 74 4.12 1.57 20.77
CA PRO A 74 3.05 2.08 21.62
C PRO A 74 2.36 0.98 22.45
N GLY A 75 2.76 -0.28 22.31
CA GLY A 75 2.18 -1.44 22.97
C GLY A 75 1.23 -2.20 22.05
N ASP A 76 0.70 -3.30 22.57
CA ASP A 76 -0.26 -4.13 21.83
C ASP A 76 -1.61 -3.43 21.75
N VAL A 77 -2.05 -3.17 20.51
CA VAL A 77 -3.33 -2.54 20.22
C VAL A 77 -4.41 -3.59 20.21
N ASP A 78 -5.38 -3.46 21.12
CA ASP A 78 -6.59 -4.25 21.07
C ASP A 78 -7.57 -3.67 20.03
N LEU A 79 -7.50 -4.20 18.81
CA LEU A 79 -8.40 -3.83 17.73
C LEU A 79 -9.87 -4.12 18.05
N ALA A 80 -10.19 -4.94 19.05
CA ALA A 80 -11.58 -5.13 19.49
C ALA A 80 -12.18 -3.85 20.09
N ASN A 81 -11.34 -3.01 20.71
CA ASN A 81 -11.76 -1.76 21.36
C ASN A 81 -11.71 -0.54 20.42
N VAL A 82 -11.13 -0.69 19.22
CA VAL A 82 -11.08 0.38 18.23
C VAL A 82 -12.44 0.49 17.54
N ARG A 83 -13.16 1.58 17.79
CA ARG A 83 -14.47 1.82 17.19
C ARG A 83 -14.34 2.23 15.73
N ASP A 84 -15.09 1.56 14.85
CA ASP A 84 -15.24 1.98 13.46
C ASP A 84 -16.70 1.84 13.00
N ARG A 85 -17.34 2.97 12.71
CA ARG A 85 -18.75 3.02 12.29
C ARG A 85 -18.82 2.88 10.77
N LEU A 86 -19.05 1.65 10.29
CA LEU A 86 -19.14 1.35 8.86
C LEU A 86 -20.24 2.15 8.13
N SER A 87 -21.33 2.49 8.84
CA SER A 87 -22.43 3.31 8.31
C SER A 87 -22.13 4.80 8.23
N ASN A 88 -21.04 5.28 8.83
CA ASN A 88 -20.69 6.70 8.80
C ASN A 88 -20.11 7.06 7.43
N THR A 89 -20.73 8.04 6.77
CA THR A 89 -20.40 8.56 5.44
C THR A 89 -19.84 9.99 5.47
N THR A 90 -19.67 10.58 6.65
CA THR A 90 -19.15 11.95 6.81
C THR A 90 -17.78 12.08 6.16
N ASN A 91 -17.59 13.15 5.38
CA ASN A 91 -16.31 13.48 4.74
C ASN A 91 -15.20 13.62 5.80
N GLY A 92 -14.06 12.97 5.60
CA GLY A 92 -12.94 12.89 6.55
C GLY A 92 -13.06 11.79 7.60
N TYR A 93 -14.17 11.05 7.68
CA TYR A 93 -14.32 9.99 8.69
C TYR A 93 -13.51 8.73 8.38
N SER A 94 -12.86 8.20 9.42
CA SER A 94 -12.22 6.88 9.49
C SER A 94 -12.21 6.44 10.97
N PHE A 95 -11.77 5.22 11.27
CA PHE A 95 -11.56 4.84 12.67
C PHE A 95 -10.48 5.71 13.36
N VAL A 96 -9.53 6.27 12.61
CA VAL A 96 -8.48 7.14 13.17
C VAL A 96 -9.09 8.48 13.63
N SER A 97 -10.05 9.01 12.88
CA SER A 97 -10.75 10.25 13.21
C SER A 97 -12.03 10.05 14.04
N ASP A 98 -12.31 8.83 14.49
CA ASP A 98 -13.43 8.57 15.40
C ASP A 98 -13.08 9.09 16.81
N PRO A 99 -13.80 10.07 17.37
CA PRO A 99 -13.43 10.69 18.64
C PRO A 99 -13.36 9.73 19.83
N ALA A 100 -14.08 8.59 19.79
CA ALA A 100 -14.01 7.62 20.89
C ALA A 100 -12.69 6.86 20.95
N ASN A 101 -11.89 6.88 19.89
CA ASN A 101 -10.62 6.18 19.85
C ASN A 101 -9.46 7.05 20.34
N GLY A 102 -9.61 8.38 20.34
CA GLY A 102 -8.54 9.31 20.77
C GLY A 102 -7.25 9.22 19.95
N LEU A 103 -7.35 8.84 18.65
CA LEU A 103 -6.19 8.56 17.80
C LEU A 103 -5.73 9.73 16.93
N GLU A 104 -6.52 10.80 16.84
CA GLU A 104 -6.27 11.93 15.93
C GLU A 104 -4.89 12.56 16.15
N ASP A 105 -4.48 12.71 17.41
CA ASP A 105 -3.20 13.31 17.81
C ASP A 105 -2.11 12.29 18.16
N ALA A 106 -2.39 10.98 18.06
CA ALA A 106 -1.47 9.92 18.49
C ALA A 106 -0.13 9.94 17.73
N TYR A 107 -0.14 10.43 16.48
CA TYR A 107 1.06 10.57 15.66
C TYR A 107 2.04 11.64 16.16
N LEU A 108 1.59 12.61 16.98
CA LEU A 108 2.45 13.68 17.49
C LEU A 108 3.61 13.11 18.31
N GLU A 109 3.35 12.04 19.05
CA GLU A 109 4.35 11.33 19.84
C GLU A 109 5.45 10.71 18.94
N LEU A 110 5.07 10.12 17.80
CA LEU A 110 6.04 9.66 16.79
C LEU A 110 6.77 10.83 16.13
N PHE A 111 6.06 11.90 15.79
CA PHE A 111 6.63 13.08 15.15
C PHE A 111 7.67 13.76 16.05
N MET A 112 7.39 13.86 17.36
CA MET A 112 8.35 14.40 18.34
C MET A 112 9.60 13.53 18.44
N ARG A 113 9.47 12.19 18.45
CA ARG A 113 10.62 11.29 18.38
C ARG A 113 11.44 11.50 17.11
N ALA A 114 10.77 11.62 15.97
CA ALA A 114 11.43 11.89 14.69
C ALA A 114 12.24 13.19 14.73
N CYS A 115 11.74 14.23 15.38
CA CYS A 115 12.43 15.50 15.53
C CYS A 115 13.75 15.40 16.30
N VAL A 116 13.79 14.60 17.38
CA VAL A 116 14.92 14.56 18.31
C VAL A 116 15.80 13.31 18.18
N PHE A 117 15.56 12.48 17.17
CA PHE A 117 16.28 11.21 17.01
C PHE A 117 17.80 11.45 16.82
N PRO A 118 18.69 10.67 17.47
CA PRO A 118 20.13 11.01 17.50
C PRO A 118 20.86 10.90 16.17
N VAL A 119 20.53 9.92 15.33
CA VAL A 119 21.31 9.58 14.13
C VAL A 119 20.81 10.30 12.88
N ASP A 120 19.51 10.59 12.80
CA ASP A 120 18.85 11.22 11.64
C ASP A 120 17.60 12.02 12.06
N GLY A 121 17.71 12.80 13.14
CA GLY A 121 16.61 13.63 13.61
C GLY A 121 16.18 14.69 12.60
N LEU A 122 14.89 15.01 12.55
CA LEU A 122 14.36 16.04 11.64
C LEU A 122 14.81 17.46 12.02
N LEU A 123 15.32 17.68 13.23
CA LEU A 123 15.84 18.96 13.68
C LEU A 123 17.36 18.97 13.69
N ARG A 124 17.94 20.01 13.10
CA ARG A 124 19.38 20.27 13.11
C ARG A 124 19.67 21.55 13.90
N LYS A 125 20.68 21.48 14.78
CA LYS A 125 21.22 22.68 15.44
C LYS A 125 22.15 23.42 14.47
N GLN A 126 21.86 24.69 14.21
CA GLN A 126 22.74 25.63 13.50
C GLN A 126 23.28 26.64 14.52
N GLY A 127 24.53 26.48 14.95
CA GLY A 127 25.15 27.40 15.92
C GLY A 127 24.55 27.32 17.33
N ARG A 128 24.69 28.39 18.12
CA ARG A 128 24.37 28.38 19.55
C ARG A 128 22.86 28.34 19.87
N ASP A 129 21.99 28.91 19.02
CA ASP A 129 20.54 29.03 19.32
C ASP A 129 19.58 28.88 18.12
N GLN A 130 20.04 28.51 16.91
CA GLN A 130 19.12 28.27 15.79
C GLN A 130 18.85 26.78 15.61
N ILE A 131 17.57 26.42 15.55
CA ILE A 131 17.09 25.09 15.20
C ILE A 131 16.41 25.21 13.84
N SER A 132 16.84 24.40 12.88
CA SER A 132 16.24 24.35 11.55
C SER A 132 15.88 22.91 11.16
N TRP A 133 14.96 22.77 10.21
CA TRP A 133 14.58 21.47 9.68
C TRP A 133 15.72 20.87 8.85
N ASP A 134 16.04 19.60 9.12
CA ASP A 134 16.96 18.83 8.30
C ASP A 134 16.23 18.29 7.07
N GLY A 135 16.31 19.02 5.96
CA GLY A 135 15.70 18.60 4.69
C GLY A 135 16.21 17.26 4.16
N ARG A 136 17.43 16.82 4.52
CA ARG A 136 17.95 15.50 4.12
C ARG A 136 17.29 14.40 4.93
N ALA A 137 17.21 14.54 6.26
CA ALA A 137 16.53 13.59 7.13
C ALA A 137 15.03 13.51 6.80
N ALA A 138 14.40 14.65 6.53
CA ALA A 138 13.00 14.72 6.10
C ALA A 138 12.74 13.97 4.79
N ARG A 139 13.58 14.16 3.76
CA ARG A 139 13.50 13.38 2.52
C ARG A 139 13.76 11.89 2.75
N ALA A 140 14.71 11.54 3.62
CA ALA A 140 15.00 10.15 3.96
C ALA A 140 13.81 9.47 4.65
N TYR A 141 13.10 10.17 5.54
CA TYR A 141 11.87 9.68 6.16
C TYR A 141 10.74 9.47 5.14
N LEU A 142 10.56 10.41 4.20
CA LEU A 142 9.55 10.26 3.15
C LEU A 142 9.89 9.15 2.15
N SER A 143 11.17 8.95 1.83
CA SER A 143 11.63 7.84 1.00
C SER A 143 11.40 6.50 1.70
N ALA A 144 11.71 6.42 3.00
CA ALA A 144 11.43 5.27 3.85
C ALA A 144 9.94 4.90 3.90
N HIS A 145 9.08 5.91 4.00
CA HIS A 145 7.63 5.76 3.92
C HIS A 145 7.19 5.15 2.59
N ASP A 146 7.75 5.62 1.48
CA ASP A 146 7.42 5.10 0.15
C ASP A 146 7.91 3.65 -0.04
N ASP A 147 9.04 3.28 0.56
CA ASP A 147 9.51 1.88 0.59
C ASP A 147 8.56 0.97 1.38
N LEU A 148 8.10 1.43 2.55
CA LEU A 148 7.07 0.70 3.30
C LEU A 148 5.81 0.50 2.45
N LEU A 149 5.35 1.53 1.74
CA LEU A 149 4.17 1.43 0.88
C LEU A 149 4.32 0.39 -0.23
N ARG A 150 5.50 0.29 -0.85
CA ARG A 150 5.80 -0.76 -1.84
C ARG A 150 5.64 -2.14 -1.23
N CYS A 151 6.19 -2.37 -0.04
CA CYS A 151 6.03 -3.64 0.67
C CYS A 151 4.56 -3.89 1.05
N VAL A 152 3.84 -2.87 1.52
CA VAL A 152 2.42 -3.00 1.92
C VAL A 152 1.53 -3.38 0.73
N ILE A 153 1.76 -2.84 -0.47
CA ILE A 153 1.02 -3.23 -1.68
C ILE A 153 1.14 -4.74 -1.92
N VAL A 154 2.37 -5.26 -1.89
CA VAL A 154 2.63 -6.69 -2.12
C VAL A 154 2.06 -7.52 -0.97
N LEU A 155 2.31 -7.10 0.27
CA LEU A 155 1.87 -7.79 1.48
C LEU A 155 0.36 -7.98 1.49
N ILE A 156 -0.36 -6.91 1.21
CA ILE A 156 -1.82 -6.93 1.16
C ILE A 156 -2.32 -7.92 0.11
N GLN A 157 -1.69 -7.97 -1.07
CA GLN A 157 -2.11 -8.89 -2.14
C GLN A 157 -1.92 -10.37 -1.78
N VAL A 158 -0.89 -10.69 -1.00
CA VAL A 158 -0.57 -12.09 -0.63
C VAL A 158 -1.23 -12.51 0.69
N ASP A 159 -1.61 -11.58 1.57
CA ASP A 159 -2.12 -11.89 2.92
C ASP A 159 -3.58 -12.40 2.90
N TRP A 160 -4.45 -11.78 2.11
CA TRP A 160 -5.90 -12.07 2.11
C TRP A 160 -6.34 -13.15 1.10
N GLY A 161 -5.39 -13.93 0.57
CA GLY A 161 -5.62 -15.06 -0.33
C GLY A 161 -5.98 -14.68 -1.77
N GLN A 162 -7.14 -14.04 -1.99
CA GLN A 162 -7.55 -13.63 -3.35
C GLN A 162 -7.07 -12.23 -3.70
N ALA A 163 -6.00 -12.17 -4.49
CA ALA A 163 -5.47 -10.94 -5.03
C ALA A 163 -6.56 -10.12 -5.74
N CYS A 164 -6.67 -8.84 -5.40
CA CYS A 164 -7.55 -7.91 -6.12
C CYS A 164 -6.82 -7.34 -7.32
N ARG A 165 -7.56 -6.73 -8.26
CA ARG A 165 -6.89 -5.99 -9.33
C ARG A 165 -6.10 -4.85 -8.73
N ILE A 166 -4.88 -4.64 -9.21
CA ILE A 166 -4.04 -3.52 -8.77
C ILE A 166 -4.78 -2.18 -8.94
N SER A 167 -5.54 -2.02 -10.03
CA SER A 167 -6.37 -0.84 -10.26
C SER A 167 -7.46 -0.63 -9.20
N GLU A 168 -7.96 -1.69 -8.55
CA GLU A 168 -8.91 -1.58 -7.45
C GLU A 168 -8.16 -1.25 -6.14
N LEU A 169 -7.00 -1.87 -5.91
CA LEU A 169 -6.15 -1.63 -4.73
C LEU A 169 -5.68 -0.17 -4.64
N LEU A 170 -5.18 0.38 -5.74
CA LEU A 170 -4.62 1.74 -5.77
C LEU A 170 -5.67 2.84 -5.60
N THR A 171 -6.95 2.47 -5.55
CA THR A 171 -8.07 3.40 -5.30
C THR A 171 -8.59 3.35 -3.86
N LEU A 172 -7.93 2.61 -2.96
CA LEU A 172 -8.30 2.61 -1.55
C LEU A 172 -7.99 3.98 -0.92
N GLU A 173 -8.94 4.47 -0.14
CA GLU A 173 -8.85 5.73 0.58
C GLU A 173 -8.66 5.49 2.09
N CYS A 174 -7.91 6.34 2.78
CA CYS A 174 -7.69 6.23 4.23
C CYS A 174 -8.91 6.68 5.04
N CYS A 175 -9.69 7.61 4.48
CA CYS A 175 -10.89 8.17 5.09
C CYS A 175 -11.97 8.37 4.02
N ASN A 176 -13.19 8.61 4.47
CA ASN A 176 -14.28 8.94 3.58
C ASN A 176 -14.00 10.27 2.87
N THR A 177 -14.31 10.33 1.59
CA THR A 177 -14.40 11.56 0.79
C THR A 177 -15.86 11.94 0.55
N ALA A 178 -16.09 13.08 -0.10
CA ALA A 178 -17.43 13.49 -0.51
C ALA A 178 -18.10 12.52 -1.49
N SER A 179 -17.31 11.75 -2.25
CA SER A 179 -17.80 10.86 -3.31
C SER A 179 -17.58 9.38 -3.02
N ARG A 180 -16.76 9.02 -2.03
CA ARG A 180 -16.35 7.64 -1.79
C ARG A 180 -16.11 7.36 -0.30
N LEU A 181 -16.45 6.16 0.15
CA LEU A 181 -16.12 5.71 1.51
C LEU A 181 -14.70 5.17 1.59
N ARG A 182 -14.09 5.29 2.78
CA ARG A 182 -12.78 4.74 3.10
C ARG A 182 -12.62 3.28 2.64
N GLY A 183 -11.40 2.96 2.25
CA GLY A 183 -10.99 1.65 1.79
C GLY A 183 -10.56 0.71 2.90
N ILE A 184 -10.18 1.21 4.08
CA ILE A 184 -9.77 0.39 5.23
C ILE A 184 -10.77 0.55 6.38
N CYS A 185 -11.18 -0.58 6.95
CA CYS A 185 -12.15 -0.70 8.02
C CYS A 185 -11.62 -1.53 9.19
N ASN A 186 -12.09 -1.28 10.40
CA ASN A 186 -12.01 -2.24 11.50
C ASN A 186 -13.35 -2.96 11.67
N TYR A 187 -13.34 -4.29 11.64
CA TYR A 187 -14.52 -5.11 11.86
C TYR A 187 -14.16 -6.42 12.57
N GLY A 188 -14.84 -6.72 13.67
CA GLY A 188 -14.60 -7.96 14.43
C GLY A 188 -13.16 -8.11 14.93
N ALA A 189 -12.58 -7.03 15.45
CA ALA A 189 -11.18 -6.95 15.94
C ALA A 189 -10.10 -7.22 14.87
N ARG A 190 -10.43 -7.04 13.60
CA ARG A 190 -9.49 -7.18 12.49
C ARG A 190 -9.66 -6.04 11.51
N LEU A 191 -8.54 -5.57 10.96
CA LEU A 191 -8.61 -4.64 9.86
C LEU A 191 -8.97 -5.38 8.56
N CYS A 192 -9.73 -4.70 7.72
CA CYS A 192 -10.17 -5.16 6.42
C CYS A 192 -9.94 -4.08 5.36
N ALA A 193 -9.68 -4.46 4.12
CA ALA A 193 -9.88 -3.56 2.99
C ALA A 193 -11.17 -3.87 2.24
N VAL A 194 -11.86 -2.82 1.81
CA VAL A 194 -13.04 -2.89 0.96
C VAL A 194 -12.67 -2.38 -0.42
N THR A 195 -12.42 -3.30 -1.36
CA THR A 195 -12.21 -2.94 -2.77
C THR A 195 -13.54 -2.90 -3.50
N ARG A 196 -13.60 -2.13 -4.59
CA ARG A 196 -14.80 -1.95 -5.41
C ARG A 196 -14.51 -2.44 -6.82
N SER A 197 -15.27 -3.42 -7.29
CA SER A 197 -15.13 -3.96 -8.65
C SER A 197 -16.02 -3.20 -9.62
N HIS A 198 -15.41 -2.56 -10.62
CA HIS A 198 -16.13 -1.82 -11.66
C HIS A 198 -16.74 -2.71 -12.75
N LYS A 199 -16.42 -4.02 -12.80
CA LYS A 199 -16.95 -4.92 -13.85
C LYS A 199 -18.48 -5.04 -13.84
N ALA A 200 -19.11 -4.92 -12.67
CA ALA A 200 -20.56 -4.94 -12.56
C ALA A 200 -21.20 -3.57 -12.89
N ARG A 201 -20.46 -2.47 -12.76
CA ARG A 201 -21.00 -1.11 -12.88
C ARG A 201 -21.57 -0.81 -14.27
N LEU A 202 -20.90 -1.30 -15.32
CA LEU A 202 -21.34 -1.11 -16.71
C LEU A 202 -22.69 -1.79 -17.01
N ASN A 203 -23.04 -2.86 -16.28
CA ASN A 203 -24.25 -3.64 -16.56
C ASN A 203 -25.37 -3.42 -15.53
N THR A 204 -25.05 -3.13 -14.26
CA THR A 204 -26.05 -3.10 -13.18
C THR A 204 -26.14 -1.75 -12.46
N ASN A 205 -25.32 -0.77 -12.85
CA ASN A 205 -25.14 0.51 -12.15
C ASN A 205 -24.79 0.37 -10.65
N ASN A 206 -24.39 -0.83 -10.21
CA ASN A 206 -24.01 -1.14 -8.84
C ASN A 206 -22.54 -1.54 -8.77
N GLU A 207 -21.81 -0.99 -7.80
CA GLU A 207 -20.42 -1.37 -7.52
C GLU A 207 -20.40 -2.54 -6.53
N PHE A 208 -19.86 -3.67 -6.96
CA PHE A 208 -19.70 -4.83 -6.09
C PHE A 208 -18.53 -4.57 -5.13
N GLN A 209 -18.81 -4.61 -3.83
CA GLN A 209 -17.82 -4.39 -2.77
C GLN A 209 -17.32 -5.73 -2.25
N VAL A 210 -15.99 -5.85 -2.13
CA VAL A 210 -15.35 -7.06 -1.60
C VAL A 210 -14.52 -6.67 -0.38
N ALA A 211 -14.98 -7.11 0.79
CA ALA A 211 -14.22 -7.01 2.03
C ALA A 211 -13.19 -8.15 2.10
N ARG A 212 -11.93 -7.79 2.37
CA ARG A 212 -10.83 -8.73 2.57
C ARG A 212 -10.18 -8.44 3.91
N PHE A 213 -10.21 -9.43 4.80
CA PHE A 213 -9.67 -9.32 6.14
C PHE A 213 -8.17 -9.59 6.13
N PHE A 214 -7.44 -8.79 6.89
CA PHE A 214 -6.02 -8.99 7.11
C PHE A 214 -5.76 -10.03 8.21
N SER A 215 -4.63 -10.71 8.13
CA SER A 215 -4.09 -11.48 9.25
C SER A 215 -3.82 -10.55 10.45
N PRO A 216 -3.69 -11.09 11.68
CA PRO A 216 -3.41 -10.27 12.86
C PRO A 216 -2.11 -9.44 12.73
N ALA A 217 -1.06 -10.03 12.13
CA ALA A 217 0.21 -9.34 11.94
C ALA A 217 0.08 -8.15 10.97
N VAL A 218 -0.62 -8.35 9.85
CA VAL A 218 -0.87 -7.29 8.87
C VAL A 218 -1.82 -6.23 9.42
N SER A 219 -2.81 -6.62 10.22
CA SER A 219 -3.72 -5.67 10.90
C SER A 219 -2.94 -4.73 11.83
N LYS A 220 -2.02 -5.25 12.65
CA LYS A 220 -1.18 -4.43 13.53
C LYS A 220 -0.27 -3.48 12.73
N LEU A 221 0.33 -3.97 11.64
CA LEU A 221 1.17 -3.16 10.75
C LEU A 221 0.36 -2.02 10.10
N MET A 222 -0.81 -2.34 9.55
CA MET A 222 -1.70 -1.37 8.92
C MET A 222 -2.24 -0.35 9.92
N TYR A 223 -2.54 -0.77 11.14
CA TYR A 223 -2.90 0.15 12.22
C TYR A 223 -1.77 1.14 12.50
N ARG A 224 -0.54 0.65 12.71
CA ARG A 224 0.63 1.51 12.96
C ARG A 224 0.89 2.48 11.81
N TYR A 225 0.71 2.01 10.58
CA TYR A 225 0.82 2.85 9.39
C TYR A 225 -0.21 3.98 9.37
N LEU A 226 -1.50 3.65 9.56
CA LEU A 226 -2.59 4.62 9.47
C LEU A 226 -2.62 5.62 10.63
N VAL A 227 -2.28 5.17 11.85
CA VAL A 227 -2.37 5.99 13.08
C VAL A 227 -1.12 6.85 13.29
N TYR A 228 0.07 6.31 13.03
CA TYR A 228 1.32 7.02 13.35
C TYR A 228 2.10 7.42 12.10
N ILE A 229 2.53 6.45 11.29
CA ILE A 229 3.53 6.69 10.23
C ILE A 229 3.02 7.66 9.17
N ARG A 230 1.80 7.42 8.67
CA ARG A 230 1.21 8.25 7.61
C ARG A 230 0.97 9.69 8.09
N PRO A 231 0.27 9.95 9.20
CA PRO A 231 0.12 11.32 9.69
C PRO A 231 1.46 12.01 9.99
N THR A 232 2.46 11.29 10.52
CA THR A 232 3.83 11.82 10.68
C THR A 232 4.45 12.20 9.33
N ALA A 233 4.32 11.37 8.28
CA ALA A 233 4.82 11.70 6.95
C ALA A 233 4.13 12.95 6.35
N LEU A 234 2.81 13.08 6.53
CA LEU A 234 2.08 14.28 6.12
C LEU A 234 2.52 15.51 6.93
N ALA A 235 2.80 15.36 8.23
CA ALA A 235 3.33 16.43 9.07
C ALA A 235 4.74 16.86 8.62
N VAL A 236 5.61 15.91 8.26
CA VAL A 236 6.93 16.18 7.68
C VAL A 236 6.81 16.99 6.39
N LEU A 237 5.91 16.60 5.47
CA LEU A 237 5.66 17.38 4.25
C LEU A 237 5.22 18.82 4.54
N ARG A 238 4.26 18.99 5.46
CA ARG A 238 3.75 20.31 5.84
C ARG A 238 4.81 21.18 6.51
N LYS A 239 5.61 20.61 7.42
CA LYS A 239 6.56 21.37 8.24
C LYS A 239 7.89 21.62 7.55
N CYS A 240 8.42 20.63 6.83
CA CYS A 240 9.74 20.71 6.20
C CYS A 240 9.69 21.26 4.77
N PHE A 241 8.59 21.07 4.04
CA PHE A 241 8.47 21.43 2.62
C PHE A 241 7.29 22.36 2.31
N GLN A 242 6.54 22.80 3.34
CA GLN A 242 5.38 23.70 3.19
C GLN A 242 4.31 23.17 2.23
N TYR A 243 4.27 21.86 2.00
CA TYR A 243 3.31 21.21 1.12
C TYR A 243 2.18 20.60 1.94
N ASN A 244 0.93 20.93 1.61
CA ASN A 244 -0.25 20.34 2.25
C ASN A 244 -0.92 19.32 1.32
N PRO A 245 -0.56 18.03 1.41
CA PRO A 245 -1.15 17.00 0.56
C PRO A 245 -2.63 16.79 0.90
N SER A 246 -3.50 16.88 -0.11
CA SER A 246 -4.88 16.34 -0.05
C SER A 246 -4.90 14.82 -0.28
N ALA A 247 -3.88 14.11 0.23
CA ALA A 247 -3.67 12.70 -0.08
C ALA A 247 -4.65 11.84 0.74
N VAL A 248 -5.84 11.61 0.19
CA VAL A 248 -6.83 10.69 0.77
C VAL A 248 -6.54 9.24 0.34
N LEU A 249 -5.90 9.05 -0.82
CA LEU A 249 -5.47 7.74 -1.30
C LEU A 249 -4.44 7.11 -0.35
N LEU A 250 -4.60 5.82 -0.11
CA LEU A 250 -3.74 5.01 0.77
C LEU A 250 -2.32 4.90 0.21
N PHE A 251 -2.22 4.64 -1.10
CA PHE A 251 -0.98 4.41 -1.83
C PHE A 251 -0.55 5.66 -2.59
N THR A 252 -0.19 6.71 -1.85
CA THR A 252 0.40 7.92 -2.41
C THR A 252 1.88 7.98 -2.08
N HIS A 253 2.72 8.00 -3.12
CA HIS A 253 4.15 8.26 -2.97
C HIS A 253 4.33 9.72 -2.52
N LEU A 254 4.86 9.91 -1.31
CA LEU A 254 4.96 11.22 -0.69
C LEU A 254 6.31 11.90 -0.99
N GLN A 255 7.34 11.14 -1.33
CA GLN A 255 8.67 11.68 -1.61
C GLN A 255 8.67 12.63 -2.83
N SER A 256 7.79 12.40 -3.81
CA SER A 256 7.69 13.25 -5.01
C SER A 256 7.25 14.68 -4.73
N TYR A 257 6.66 14.95 -3.56
CA TYR A 257 6.24 16.29 -3.14
C TYR A 257 7.30 17.03 -2.30
N ALA A 258 8.44 16.40 -2.01
CA ALA A 258 9.52 16.97 -1.21
C ALA A 258 10.57 17.67 -2.09
N VAL A 259 10.12 18.68 -2.84
CA VAL A 259 10.96 19.54 -3.69
C VAL A 259 11.63 20.62 -2.85
#